data_AF-A0A7U3ZNQ2-F1
#
_entry.id   AF-A0A7U3ZNQ2-F1
#
_cell.length_a   1.000
_cell.length_b   1.000
_cell.length_c   1.000
_cell.angle_alpha   90.00
_cell.angle_beta   90.00
_cell.angle_gamma   90.00
#
_symmetry.space_group_name_H-M   'P 1'
#
loop_
_entity.id
_entity.type
_entity.pdbx_description
1 polymer ?
#
loop_
_entity_poly.entity_id
_entity_poly.type
_entity_poly.pdbx_seq_one_letter_code
_entity_poly.pdbx_strand_id
1 'polypeptide(L)'
;MKLQLFVSFFLITLVGFAQTIDESGKNETIIQTIKIDSVWAGHPVGFCLYTHRNRQYIAYYNANRNMVVGQRNLDEPEFQLHILPATTRQTAQGTSTVLEWDSHNFVTLGIDKEGFIHLSGNVHVNPLTYFRSTKPNDISTLEQIFEMVGTAEKRTTYPHFMRTKEGELLYHYRDGGSGNGNEIYNAYDTGTKKWRRLLDTPLTDGQGLMNAYQTQPTLMRDGWYHMYWVWRDTPDCSTNHDLSYMKSPDLKNWFDAFGKPIQLPATLGQKSLIVDPIPVEGGIINLAAKLVLDEKNNPIFVYHKFDKNGNTQLYSAHIQDKSWIYKQITNWDYRWFFSGNGSINSEILLKGFRKRQEGKYEVDYWHIKYGNGTILLNSKFENIGKVLKAPPLEVTQKPEGVFPGLLIQTSEDMGDSENENKGSRYILKWETIKRNRDRAIEKPWPGPSQLYLYKLKSN
;
A
#
# COMPACT_ATOMS: atom_id res chain seq x y z
N MET A 1 49.02 -47.71 -37.67
CA MET A 1 48.01 -47.66 -36.59
C MET A 1 48.16 -46.33 -35.86
N LYS A 2 47.26 -45.36 -36.09
CA LYS A 2 47.21 -44.09 -35.36
C LYS A 2 46.22 -44.26 -34.21
N LEU A 3 46.68 -44.06 -32.97
CA LEU A 3 45.83 -44.10 -31.78
C LEU A 3 45.30 -42.69 -31.52
N GLN A 4 44.01 -42.46 -31.71
CA GLN A 4 43.33 -41.22 -31.37
C GLN A 4 42.97 -41.22 -29.89
N LEU A 5 43.51 -40.27 -29.13
CA LEU A 5 43.12 -39.98 -27.75
C LEU A 5 41.84 -39.14 -27.78
N PHE A 6 40.72 -39.70 -27.33
CA PHE A 6 39.51 -38.94 -27.04
C PHE A 6 39.61 -38.38 -25.62
N VAL A 7 39.77 -37.05 -25.50
CA VAL A 7 39.62 -36.34 -24.23
C VAL A 7 38.13 -36.00 -24.09
N SER A 8 37.47 -36.69 -23.16
CA SER A 8 36.07 -36.41 -22.80
C SER A 8 36.03 -35.27 -21.78
N PHE A 9 35.54 -34.11 -22.18
CA PHE A 9 35.24 -33.02 -21.26
C PHE A 9 33.97 -33.37 -20.47
N PHE A 10 34.12 -33.77 -19.22
CA PHE A 10 33.01 -33.84 -18.28
C PHE A 10 32.58 -32.41 -17.92
N LEU A 11 31.46 -31.98 -18.48
CA LEU A 11 30.77 -30.77 -18.05
C LEU A 11 30.14 -31.06 -16.68
N ILE A 12 30.83 -30.66 -15.60
CA ILE A 12 30.24 -30.68 -14.26
C ILE A 12 29.22 -29.54 -14.20
N THR A 13 27.95 -29.85 -14.42
CA THR A 13 26.85 -28.98 -14.04
C THR A 13 26.82 -28.91 -12.51
N LEU A 14 27.33 -27.83 -11.94
CA LEU A 14 27.07 -27.47 -10.55
C LEU A 14 25.56 -27.25 -10.40
N VAL A 15 24.84 -28.29 -9.99
CA VAL A 15 23.49 -28.16 -9.46
C VAL A 15 23.64 -27.42 -8.14
N GLY A 16 23.45 -26.10 -8.18
CA GLY A 16 23.43 -25.28 -6.96
C GLY A 16 22.31 -25.79 -6.06
N PHE A 17 22.66 -26.32 -4.88
CA PHE A 17 21.68 -26.72 -3.89
C PHE A 17 20.84 -25.51 -3.48
N ALA A 18 19.51 -25.64 -3.54
CA ALA A 18 18.59 -24.60 -3.07
C ALA A 18 18.82 -24.34 -1.58
N GLN A 19 19.20 -23.11 -1.22
CA GLN A 19 19.46 -22.70 0.15
C GLN A 19 18.14 -22.62 0.93
N THR A 20 18.16 -23.10 2.18
CA THR A 20 17.06 -22.86 3.13
C THR A 20 17.60 -22.13 4.34
N ILE A 21 17.00 -20.98 4.67
CA ILE A 21 17.22 -20.29 5.95
C ILE A 21 15.98 -20.57 6.81
N ASP A 22 16.18 -21.11 8.00
CA ASP A 22 15.07 -21.39 8.91
C ASP A 22 14.94 -20.30 9.99
N GLU A 23 13.87 -19.51 9.89
CA GLU A 23 13.47 -18.49 10.85
C GLU A 23 12.10 -18.80 11.46
N SER A 24 11.65 -20.06 11.38
CA SER A 24 10.33 -20.48 11.89
C SER A 24 10.18 -20.35 13.41
N GLY A 25 11.30 -20.20 14.15
CA GLY A 25 11.30 -19.90 15.58
C GLY A 25 11.06 -18.42 15.92
N LYS A 26 11.16 -17.51 14.93
CA LYS A 26 10.92 -16.07 15.11
C LYS A 26 9.42 -15.79 14.95
N ASN A 27 8.72 -15.75 16.08
CA ASN A 27 7.27 -15.59 16.15
C ASN A 27 6.91 -14.22 16.72
N GLU A 28 5.76 -13.70 16.28
CA GLU A 28 5.10 -12.60 16.96
C GLU A 28 4.03 -13.16 17.90
N THR A 29 3.96 -12.58 19.09
CA THR A 29 2.93 -12.92 20.08
C THR A 29 2.12 -11.67 20.44
N ILE A 30 0.81 -11.86 20.65
CA ILE A 30 -0.03 -10.80 21.19
C ILE A 30 0.29 -10.69 22.68
N ILE A 31 0.88 -9.56 23.07
CA ILE A 31 1.20 -9.25 24.47
C ILE A 31 0.16 -8.34 25.13
N GLN A 32 -0.72 -7.75 24.33
CA GLN A 32 -1.85 -6.94 24.81
C GLN A 32 -2.97 -6.93 23.79
N THR A 33 -4.21 -7.03 24.26
CA THR A 33 -5.43 -6.86 23.48
C THR A 33 -6.28 -5.77 24.10
N ILE A 34 -6.66 -4.77 23.31
CA ILE A 34 -7.62 -3.73 23.70
C ILE A 34 -8.85 -3.87 22.81
N LYS A 35 -10.00 -4.06 23.44
CA LYS A 35 -11.30 -4.07 22.78
C LYS A 35 -11.77 -2.63 22.60
N ILE A 36 -12.07 -2.22 21.36
CA ILE A 36 -12.36 -0.81 21.04
C ILE A 36 -13.88 -0.60 20.88
N ASP A 37 -14.48 -1.14 19.82
CA ASP A 37 -15.86 -0.86 19.44
C ASP A 37 -16.41 -1.95 18.49
N SER A 38 -17.71 -1.94 18.21
CA SER A 38 -18.33 -2.76 17.17
C SER A 38 -18.33 -2.04 15.83
N VAL A 39 -17.96 -2.73 14.75
CA VAL A 39 -17.74 -2.16 13.42
C VAL A 39 -18.53 -2.85 12.32
N TRP A 40 -18.75 -2.13 11.22
CA TRP A 40 -19.43 -2.64 10.04
C TRP A 40 -18.67 -3.83 9.41
N ALA A 41 -19.36 -4.96 9.23
CA ALA A 41 -18.75 -6.21 8.74
C ALA A 41 -19.16 -6.59 7.30
N GLY A 42 -20.02 -5.80 6.64
CA GLY A 42 -20.61 -6.19 5.36
C GLY A 42 -19.69 -6.09 4.15
N HIS A 43 -18.60 -5.34 4.22
CA HIS A 43 -17.54 -5.35 3.20
C HIS A 43 -16.25 -4.79 3.81
N PRO A 44 -15.06 -5.10 3.26
CA PRO A 44 -13.82 -4.57 3.79
C PRO A 44 -13.60 -3.12 3.34
N VAL A 45 -13.32 -2.24 4.30
CA VAL A 45 -12.88 -0.85 4.07
C VAL A 45 -11.72 -0.56 5.02
N GLY A 46 -10.76 0.26 4.58
CA GLY A 46 -9.56 0.53 5.39
C GLY A 46 -9.85 1.41 6.61
N PHE A 47 -9.36 0.96 7.77
CA PHE A 47 -9.29 1.74 9.00
C PHE A 47 -7.86 2.25 9.22
N CYS A 48 -7.74 3.34 9.96
CA CYS A 48 -6.46 3.99 10.24
C CYS A 48 -6.04 3.77 11.69
N LEU A 49 -4.76 3.44 11.89
CA LEU A 49 -4.05 3.46 13.16
C LEU A 49 -2.83 4.38 13.01
N TYR A 50 -2.67 5.32 13.93
CA TYR A 50 -1.59 6.31 13.86
C TYR A 50 -1.06 6.64 15.25
N THR A 51 0.14 6.15 15.58
CA THR A 51 0.87 6.53 16.78
C THR A 51 1.75 7.76 16.50
N HIS A 52 1.60 8.80 17.31
CA HIS A 52 2.46 9.97 17.25
C HIS A 52 2.86 10.38 18.65
N ARG A 53 4.14 10.23 18.96
CA ARG A 53 4.64 10.36 20.34
C ARG A 53 3.90 9.39 21.27
N ASN A 54 3.74 9.76 22.54
CA ASN A 54 3.01 8.94 23.52
C ASN A 54 1.50 8.80 23.27
N ARG A 55 0.97 9.27 22.12
CA ARG A 55 -0.45 9.23 21.77
C ARG A 55 -0.70 8.31 20.61
N GLN A 56 -1.84 7.66 20.65
CA GLN A 56 -2.31 6.79 19.58
C GLN A 56 -3.71 7.19 19.15
N TYR A 57 -3.89 7.29 17.85
CA TYR A 57 -5.13 7.69 17.22
C TYR A 57 -5.64 6.57 16.31
N ILE A 58 -6.96 6.47 16.21
CA ILE A 58 -7.64 5.56 15.29
C ILE A 58 -8.72 6.31 14.53
N ALA A 59 -9.00 5.88 13.30
CA ALA A 59 -10.21 6.27 12.57
C ALA A 59 -10.82 5.04 11.91
N TYR A 60 -12.15 4.88 12.02
CA TYR A 60 -12.86 3.71 11.51
C TYR A 60 -14.36 4.01 11.28
N TYR A 61 -15.12 3.01 10.82
CA TYR A 61 -16.58 3.08 10.73
C TYR A 61 -17.23 2.10 11.73
N ASN A 62 -18.08 2.61 12.62
CA ASN A 62 -18.76 1.78 13.62
C ASN A 62 -19.86 0.90 13.00
N ALA A 63 -20.57 0.13 13.83
CA ALA A 63 -21.66 -0.76 13.43
C ALA A 63 -22.77 -0.06 12.62
N ASN A 64 -23.02 1.22 12.89
CA ASN A 64 -23.99 2.06 12.19
C ASN A 64 -23.39 2.75 10.96
N ARG A 65 -22.16 2.40 10.58
CA ARG A 65 -21.39 2.95 9.45
C ARG A 65 -20.97 4.41 9.62
N ASN A 66 -21.11 4.98 10.82
CA ASN A 66 -20.65 6.34 11.08
C ASN A 66 -19.13 6.35 11.27
N MET A 67 -18.47 7.38 10.72
CA MET A 67 -17.05 7.64 10.92
C MET A 67 -16.80 7.99 12.39
N VAL A 68 -15.85 7.29 13.01
CA VAL A 68 -15.43 7.50 14.40
C VAL A 68 -13.94 7.75 14.42
N VAL A 69 -13.53 8.71 15.25
CA VAL A 69 -12.11 8.93 15.59
C VAL A 69 -11.92 8.59 17.05
N GLY A 70 -10.83 7.91 17.38
CA GLY A 70 -10.44 7.60 18.74
C GLY A 70 -9.06 8.14 19.08
N GLN A 71 -8.84 8.48 20.35
CA GLN A 71 -7.52 8.82 20.88
C GLN A 71 -7.27 8.17 22.24
N ARG A 72 -6.01 7.88 22.55
CA ARG A 72 -5.53 7.50 23.88
C ARG A 72 -4.06 7.88 24.07
N ASN A 73 -3.61 7.96 25.32
CA ASN A 73 -2.18 7.81 25.61
C ASN A 73 -1.79 6.32 25.56
N LEU A 74 -0.53 6.00 25.26
CA LEU A 74 -0.07 4.62 25.12
C LEU A 74 -0.17 3.78 26.41
N ASP A 75 -0.14 4.43 27.57
CA ASP A 75 -0.31 3.85 28.90
C ASP A 75 -1.77 3.71 29.34
N GLU A 76 -2.71 4.31 28.61
CA GLU A 76 -4.14 4.19 28.88
C GLU A 76 -4.72 2.92 28.24
N PRO A 77 -5.57 2.17 28.95
CA PRO A 77 -6.12 0.91 28.46
C PRO A 77 -7.26 1.07 27.45
N GLU A 78 -7.83 2.27 27.32
CA GLU A 78 -9.05 2.52 26.56
C GLU A 78 -8.91 3.74 25.64
N PHE A 79 -9.67 3.76 24.55
CA PHE A 79 -9.78 4.92 23.66
C PHE A 79 -10.93 5.82 24.08
N GLN A 80 -10.70 7.13 24.14
CA GLN A 80 -11.77 8.10 24.02
C GLN A 80 -12.25 8.12 22.57
N LEU A 81 -13.55 7.93 22.35
CA LEU A 81 -14.16 7.87 21.02
C LEU A 81 -15.02 9.10 20.73
N HIS A 82 -14.93 9.61 19.51
CA HIS A 82 -15.74 10.72 19.00
C HIS A 82 -16.38 10.32 17.66
N ILE A 83 -17.71 10.18 17.67
CA ILE A 83 -18.49 9.86 16.48
C ILE A 83 -18.76 11.17 15.73
N LEU A 84 -18.34 11.26 14.46
CA LEU A 84 -18.63 12.44 13.67
C LEU A 84 -20.13 12.50 13.32
N PRO A 85 -20.74 13.70 13.30
CA PRO A 85 -22.12 13.87 12.86
C PRO A 85 -22.32 13.27 11.46
N ALA A 86 -23.43 12.57 11.26
CA ALA A 86 -23.82 12.07 9.94
C ALA A 86 -24.11 13.27 9.01
N THR A 87 -23.34 13.39 7.93
CA THR A 87 -23.48 14.50 6.97
C THR A 87 -23.64 14.00 5.54
N THR A 88 -24.57 14.59 4.81
CA THR A 88 -24.77 14.36 3.37
C THR A 88 -24.04 15.40 2.55
N ARG A 89 -23.54 15.04 1.37
CA ARG A 89 -22.99 16.03 0.44
C ARG A 89 -24.14 16.82 -0.19
N GLN A 90 -24.05 18.15 -0.14
CA GLN A 90 -25.10 19.02 -0.70
C GLN A 90 -25.04 19.09 -2.23
N THR A 91 -23.84 19.02 -2.80
CA THR A 91 -23.57 19.26 -4.23
C THR A 91 -23.22 17.99 -5.00
N ALA A 92 -23.24 16.82 -4.35
CA ALA A 92 -22.91 15.52 -4.94
C ALA A 92 -23.67 14.41 -4.22
N GLN A 93 -23.71 13.22 -4.81
CA GLN A 93 -24.27 12.04 -4.17
C GLN A 93 -23.37 11.52 -3.03
N GLY A 94 -23.99 10.77 -2.11
CA GLY A 94 -23.32 10.13 -0.99
C GLY A 94 -23.13 11.05 0.22
N THR A 95 -22.38 10.54 1.19
CA THR A 95 -22.21 11.16 2.51
C THR A 95 -20.73 11.44 2.79
N SER A 96 -20.42 12.40 3.66
CA SER A 96 -19.03 12.63 4.09
C SER A 96 -18.62 11.72 5.24
N THR A 97 -19.56 11.31 6.10
CA THR A 97 -19.22 10.61 7.36
C THR A 97 -19.94 9.27 7.57
N VAL A 98 -20.75 8.81 6.61
CA VAL A 98 -21.47 7.53 6.68
C VAL A 98 -21.05 6.61 5.53
N LEU A 99 -20.45 5.46 5.86
CA LEU A 99 -19.99 4.52 4.85
C LEU A 99 -21.16 3.84 4.11
N GLU A 100 -21.05 3.75 2.79
CA GLU A 100 -21.98 2.99 1.95
C GLU A 100 -21.44 1.59 1.62
N TRP A 101 -21.36 1.18 0.36
CA TRP A 101 -20.91 -0.17 -0.05
C TRP A 101 -19.60 -0.14 -0.86
N ASP A 102 -18.82 0.92 -0.70
CA ASP A 102 -17.63 1.19 -1.48
C ASP A 102 -16.36 1.00 -0.65
N SER A 103 -15.50 0.07 -1.08
CA SER A 103 -14.28 -0.26 -0.33
C SER A 103 -13.15 0.75 -0.53
N HIS A 104 -13.29 1.67 -1.49
CA HIS A 104 -12.32 2.76 -1.71
C HIS A 104 -12.43 3.86 -0.64
N ASN A 105 -13.54 3.89 0.11
CA ASN A 105 -13.88 4.91 1.09
C ASN A 105 -13.17 4.74 2.44
N PHE A 106 -11.91 4.29 2.44
CA PHE A 106 -11.10 4.20 3.65
C PHE A 106 -10.92 5.56 4.33
N VAL A 107 -10.50 5.53 5.58
CA VAL A 107 -10.19 6.72 6.40
C VAL A 107 -8.70 6.79 6.71
N THR A 108 -8.17 8.01 6.85
CA THR A 108 -6.77 8.27 7.14
C THR A 108 -6.61 9.47 8.08
N LEU A 109 -5.53 9.47 8.84
CA LEU A 109 -5.16 10.52 9.78
C LEU A 109 -3.77 11.05 9.47
N GLY A 110 -3.58 12.34 9.74
CA GLY A 110 -2.27 12.98 9.80
C GLY A 110 -2.22 13.88 11.03
N ILE A 111 -1.07 13.93 11.70
CA ILE A 111 -0.82 14.90 12.77
C ILE A 111 0.19 15.90 12.21
N ASP A 112 -0.02 17.21 12.38
CA ASP A 112 0.99 18.20 12.01
C ASP A 112 2.02 18.43 13.13
N LYS A 113 3.02 19.27 12.87
CA LYS A 113 4.11 19.56 13.83
C LYS A 113 3.63 20.28 15.11
N GLU A 114 2.45 20.90 15.09
CA GLU A 114 1.85 21.56 16.25
C GLU A 114 0.88 20.64 17.02
N GLY A 115 0.65 19.42 16.50
CA GLY A 115 -0.19 18.42 17.13
C GLY A 115 -1.66 18.52 16.74
N PHE A 116 -2.04 19.34 15.76
CA PHE A 116 -3.41 19.29 15.25
C PHE A 116 -3.64 18.01 14.47
N ILE A 117 -4.85 17.47 14.62
CA ILE A 117 -5.28 16.24 13.99
C ILE A 117 -5.97 16.61 12.68
N HIS A 118 -5.53 15.97 11.61
CA HIS A 118 -6.09 16.06 10.27
C HIS A 118 -6.71 14.71 9.94
N LEU A 119 -7.96 14.72 9.48
CA LEU A 119 -8.72 13.53 9.13
C LEU A 119 -9.30 13.68 7.74
N SER A 120 -9.25 12.60 6.97
CA SER A 120 -9.95 12.50 5.70
C SER A 120 -10.36 11.06 5.42
N GLY A 121 -11.38 10.89 4.58
CA GLY A 121 -11.88 9.58 4.18
C GLY A 121 -13.23 9.68 3.51
N ASN A 122 -13.83 8.52 3.25
CA ASN A 122 -15.15 8.39 2.62
C ASN A 122 -15.30 9.10 1.26
N VAL A 123 -14.24 9.12 0.45
CA VAL A 123 -14.22 9.81 -0.85
C VAL A 123 -13.81 8.88 -1.98
N HIS A 124 -14.71 8.72 -2.96
CA HIS A 124 -14.44 8.05 -4.22
C HIS A 124 -15.14 8.79 -5.37
N VAL A 125 -14.35 9.58 -6.10
CA VAL A 125 -14.83 10.53 -7.12
C VAL A 125 -15.88 11.50 -6.54
N ASN A 126 -15.68 11.93 -5.30
CA ASN A 126 -16.56 12.84 -4.58
C ASN A 126 -15.86 14.16 -4.21
N PRO A 127 -16.61 15.21 -3.87
CA PRO A 127 -16.04 16.39 -3.23
C PRO A 127 -15.21 16.03 -1.99
N LEU A 128 -14.14 16.79 -1.78
CA LEU A 128 -13.24 16.67 -0.64
C LEU A 128 -14.01 16.49 0.66
N THR A 129 -13.54 15.56 1.49
CA THR A 129 -14.01 15.36 2.86
C THR A 129 -12.79 15.43 3.77
N TYR A 130 -12.66 16.54 4.48
CA TYR A 130 -11.48 16.86 5.29
C TYR A 130 -11.92 17.54 6.58
N PHE A 131 -11.28 17.16 7.68
CA PHE A 131 -11.51 17.71 9.00
C PHE A 131 -10.18 18.07 9.64
N ARG A 132 -10.18 19.11 10.47
CA ARG A 132 -9.04 19.48 11.29
C ARG A 132 -9.49 19.81 12.70
N SER A 133 -8.73 19.39 13.70
CA SER A 133 -8.99 19.80 15.08
C SER A 133 -8.78 21.30 15.25
N THR A 134 -9.55 21.95 16.14
CA THR A 134 -9.31 23.35 16.53
C THR A 134 -8.38 23.48 17.74
N LYS A 135 -8.07 22.36 18.41
CA LYS A 135 -7.03 22.24 19.44
C LYS A 135 -6.07 21.10 19.11
N PRO A 136 -4.78 21.21 19.47
CA PRO A 136 -3.84 20.12 19.28
C PRO A 136 -4.18 18.93 20.19
N ASN A 137 -4.04 17.71 19.66
CA ASN A 137 -4.27 16.44 20.35
C ASN A 137 -5.68 16.27 20.96
N ASP A 138 -6.70 16.87 20.33
CA ASP A 138 -8.10 16.78 20.80
C ASP A 138 -9.06 16.44 19.65
N ILE A 139 -9.39 15.15 19.53
CA ILE A 139 -10.35 14.64 18.54
C ILE A 139 -11.75 15.23 18.67
N SER A 140 -12.16 15.73 19.85
CA SER A 140 -13.52 16.27 20.07
C SER A 140 -13.74 17.62 19.40
N THR A 141 -12.66 18.24 18.94
CA THR A 141 -12.65 19.55 18.30
C THR A 141 -12.49 19.48 16.79
N LEU A 142 -12.66 18.30 16.19
CA LEU A 142 -12.61 18.12 14.74
C LEU A 142 -13.76 18.88 14.07
N GLU A 143 -13.39 19.82 13.20
CA GLU A 143 -14.34 20.57 12.38
C GLU A 143 -14.12 20.26 10.90
N GLN A 144 -15.21 20.16 10.15
CA GLN A 144 -15.15 19.94 8.70
C GLN A 144 -14.66 21.21 8.00
N ILE A 145 -13.64 21.06 7.15
CA ILE A 145 -13.13 22.11 6.29
C ILE A 145 -13.43 21.70 4.84
N PHE A 146 -14.21 22.52 4.14
CA PHE A 146 -14.74 22.18 2.81
C PHE A 146 -13.74 22.35 1.68
N GLU A 147 -12.69 23.15 1.88
CA GLU A 147 -11.68 23.44 0.88
C GLU A 147 -10.29 23.43 1.50
N MET A 148 -9.33 22.82 0.81
CA MET A 148 -7.91 22.96 1.15
C MET A 148 -7.34 24.18 0.42
N VAL A 149 -7.33 24.11 -0.91
CA VAL A 149 -6.87 25.16 -1.82
C VAL A 149 -8.05 25.69 -2.67
N GLY A 150 -9.12 24.91 -2.83
CA GLY A 150 -10.34 25.29 -3.57
C GLY A 150 -10.34 24.90 -5.05
N THR A 151 -9.25 24.35 -5.57
CA THR A 151 -9.13 23.85 -6.95
C THR A 151 -8.93 22.34 -6.97
N ALA A 152 -9.38 21.63 -8.02
CA ALA A 152 -9.23 20.17 -8.12
C ALA A 152 -9.68 19.41 -6.85
N GLU A 153 -10.79 19.79 -6.22
CA GLU A 153 -11.28 19.23 -4.94
C GLU A 153 -12.70 18.68 -5.06
N LYS A 154 -13.24 18.58 -6.28
CA LYS A 154 -14.63 18.16 -6.54
C LYS A 154 -14.77 16.66 -6.82
N ARG A 155 -13.69 15.98 -7.21
CA ARG A 155 -13.69 14.57 -7.64
C ARG A 155 -12.52 13.80 -7.03
N THR A 156 -12.39 13.91 -5.71
CA THR A 156 -11.29 13.34 -4.93
C THR A 156 -11.47 11.84 -4.68
N THR A 157 -10.36 11.11 -4.65
CA THR A 157 -10.25 9.70 -4.27
C THR A 157 -8.91 9.46 -3.58
N TYR A 158 -8.82 8.47 -2.69
CA TYR A 158 -7.57 8.02 -2.03
C TYR A 158 -6.85 9.12 -1.25
N PRO A 159 -7.50 9.69 -0.22
CA PRO A 159 -6.86 10.70 0.61
C PRO A 159 -5.72 10.07 1.39
N HIS A 160 -4.59 10.77 1.47
CA HIS A 160 -3.45 10.28 2.24
C HIS A 160 -2.64 11.43 2.84
N PHE A 161 -2.29 11.32 4.13
CA PHE A 161 -1.40 12.24 4.80
C PHE A 161 0.01 11.66 4.88
N MET A 162 1.02 12.48 4.59
CA MET A 162 2.42 12.10 4.78
C MET A 162 3.24 13.27 5.28
N ARG A 163 4.42 12.99 5.81
CA ARG A 163 5.37 14.03 6.20
C ARG A 163 6.55 14.05 5.25
N THR A 164 7.05 15.23 4.94
CA THR A 164 8.38 15.36 4.34
C THR A 164 9.46 15.01 5.37
N LYS A 165 10.70 14.80 4.92
CA LYS A 165 11.88 14.61 5.78
C LYS A 165 12.14 15.84 6.67
N GLU A 166 11.65 17.01 6.29
CA GLU A 166 11.65 18.25 7.10
C GLU A 166 10.46 18.34 8.08
N GLY A 167 9.53 17.37 8.05
CA GLY A 167 8.37 17.33 8.91
C GLY A 167 7.18 18.19 8.45
N GLU A 168 7.19 18.69 7.21
CA GLU A 168 6.00 19.36 6.64
C GLU A 168 4.90 18.32 6.37
N LEU A 169 3.66 18.62 6.77
CA LEU A 169 2.51 17.76 6.48
C LEU A 169 2.06 17.98 5.02
N LEU A 170 2.01 16.90 4.26
CA LEU A 170 1.44 16.85 2.94
C LEU A 170 0.11 16.10 2.94
N TYR A 171 -0.74 16.47 1.99
CA TYR A 171 -1.96 15.76 1.67
C TYR A 171 -1.98 15.41 0.20
N HIS A 172 -2.08 14.12 -0.07
CA HIS A 172 -2.13 13.52 -1.38
C HIS A 172 -3.53 12.99 -1.65
N TYR A 173 -4.01 13.18 -2.88
CA TYR A 173 -5.23 12.57 -3.36
C TYR A 173 -5.25 12.55 -4.89
N ARG A 174 -6.10 11.70 -5.46
CA ARG A 174 -6.39 11.69 -6.90
C ARG A 174 -7.60 12.56 -7.19
N ASP A 175 -7.48 13.53 -8.09
CA ASP A 175 -8.60 14.29 -8.66
C ASP A 175 -9.01 13.70 -10.01
N GLY A 176 -10.28 13.33 -10.15
CA GLY A 176 -10.82 12.70 -11.36
C GLY A 176 -11.20 11.23 -11.17
N GLY A 177 -11.41 10.53 -12.30
CA GLY A 177 -11.83 9.13 -12.32
C GLY A 177 -10.85 8.25 -13.08
N SER A 178 -11.16 6.95 -13.20
CA SER A 178 -10.41 6.05 -14.08
C SER A 178 -10.48 6.52 -15.54
N GLY A 179 -9.35 6.54 -16.23
CA GLY A 179 -9.15 7.10 -17.58
C GLY A 179 -8.78 8.59 -17.64
N ASN A 180 -8.97 9.36 -16.55
CA ASN A 180 -8.61 10.77 -16.48
C ASN A 180 -8.45 11.24 -15.01
N GLY A 181 -7.52 10.62 -14.28
CA GLY A 181 -7.23 10.96 -12.88
C GLY A 181 -5.84 11.54 -12.73
N ASN A 182 -5.74 12.66 -12.01
CA ASN A 182 -4.52 13.39 -11.76
C ASN A 182 -4.12 13.30 -10.29
N GLU A 183 -2.84 13.12 -10.05
CA GLU A 183 -2.28 12.94 -8.71
C GLU A 183 -1.86 14.29 -8.13
N ILE A 184 -2.55 14.70 -7.07
CA ILE A 184 -2.43 16.03 -6.45
C ILE A 184 -1.72 15.93 -5.11
N TYR A 185 -0.79 16.86 -4.86
CA TYR A 185 -0.13 17.04 -3.59
C TYR A 185 -0.32 18.48 -3.10
N ASN A 186 -0.82 18.61 -1.88
CA ASN A 186 -0.90 19.86 -1.13
C ASN A 186 0.09 19.82 0.04
N ALA A 187 0.65 20.98 0.40
CA ALA A 187 1.47 21.16 1.58
C ALA A 187 0.75 22.06 2.59
N TYR A 188 0.79 21.68 3.87
CA TYR A 188 0.17 22.43 4.95
C TYR A 188 1.19 23.37 5.61
N ASP A 189 0.83 24.64 5.67
CA ASP A 189 1.58 25.64 6.43
C ASP A 189 0.92 25.80 7.80
N THR A 190 1.60 25.38 8.88
CA THR A 190 1.03 25.46 10.23
C THR A 190 0.94 26.89 10.76
N GLY A 191 1.83 27.78 10.34
CA GLY A 191 1.85 29.18 10.80
C GLY A 191 0.64 29.96 10.32
N THR A 192 0.24 29.75 9.07
CA THR A 192 -0.95 30.36 8.46
C THR A 192 -2.20 29.49 8.57
N LYS A 193 -2.04 28.22 8.96
CA LYS A 193 -3.08 27.18 9.00
C LYS A 193 -3.79 26.95 7.67
N LYS A 194 -3.08 27.12 6.55
CA LYS A 194 -3.60 26.99 5.19
C LYS A 194 -2.87 25.91 4.39
N TRP A 195 -3.58 25.34 3.44
CA TRP A 195 -2.99 24.46 2.43
C TRP A 195 -2.55 25.28 1.21
N ARG A 196 -1.48 24.83 0.56
CA ARG A 196 -1.04 25.31 -0.75
C ARG A 196 -0.76 24.11 -1.65
N ARG A 197 -0.79 24.29 -2.97
CA ARG A 197 -0.27 23.28 -3.90
C ARG A 197 1.21 23.04 -3.64
N LEU A 198 1.64 21.78 -3.71
CA LEU A 198 3.06 21.44 -3.69
C LEU A 198 3.70 21.66 -5.07
N LEU A 199 2.94 21.35 -6.13
CA LEU A 199 3.33 21.42 -7.54
C LEU A 199 2.31 22.25 -8.32
N ASP A 200 2.78 23.01 -9.31
CA ASP A 200 1.93 23.81 -10.20
C ASP A 200 1.20 22.95 -11.26
N THR A 201 1.70 21.73 -11.49
CA THR A 201 1.15 20.72 -12.40
C THR A 201 0.92 19.41 -11.63
N PRO A 202 -0.03 18.55 -12.04
CA PRO A 202 -0.16 17.22 -11.45
C PRO A 202 1.13 16.41 -11.59
N LEU A 203 1.32 15.44 -10.70
CA LEU A 203 2.54 14.62 -10.68
C LEU A 203 2.63 13.69 -11.90
N THR A 204 1.50 13.11 -12.29
CA THR A 204 1.35 12.23 -13.46
C THR A 204 0.19 12.73 -14.32
N ASP A 205 0.31 12.58 -15.64
CA ASP A 205 -0.74 12.90 -16.60
C ASP A 205 -0.86 11.80 -17.64
N GLY A 206 -2.00 11.11 -17.65
CA GLY A 206 -2.33 10.09 -18.64
C GLY A 206 -2.95 10.65 -19.92
N GLN A 207 -3.01 11.98 -20.07
CA GLN A 207 -3.43 12.71 -21.25
C GLN A 207 -4.84 12.36 -21.72
N GLY A 208 -5.72 12.00 -20.77
CA GLY A 208 -7.09 11.55 -21.04
C GLY A 208 -7.20 10.16 -21.68
N LEU A 209 -6.10 9.41 -21.77
CA LEU A 209 -6.05 8.07 -22.37
C LEU A 209 -5.95 6.96 -21.31
N MET A 210 -5.44 7.27 -20.13
CA MET A 210 -5.11 6.30 -19.08
C MET A 210 -4.94 6.97 -17.71
N ASN A 211 -4.78 6.18 -16.66
CA ASN A 211 -4.37 6.65 -15.32
C ASN A 211 -3.05 6.02 -14.89
N ALA A 212 -2.26 6.78 -14.14
CA ALA A 212 -1.22 6.20 -13.28
C ALA A 212 -1.84 5.69 -11.98
N TYR A 213 -1.49 4.47 -11.57
CA TYR A 213 -1.78 3.94 -10.24
C TYR A 213 -0.48 3.85 -9.45
N GLN A 214 -0.17 4.92 -8.72
CA GLN A 214 1.11 5.12 -8.07
C GLN A 214 1.13 4.70 -6.61
N THR A 215 2.30 4.28 -6.15
CA THR A 215 2.61 4.29 -4.73
C THR A 215 2.78 5.71 -4.22
N GLN A 216 2.68 5.86 -2.91
CA GLN A 216 3.14 7.06 -2.26
C GLN A 216 4.68 7.20 -2.42
N PRO A 217 5.18 8.42 -2.71
CA PRO A 217 6.60 8.74 -2.59
C PRO A 217 7.14 8.36 -1.21
N THR A 218 8.02 7.37 -1.16
CA THR A 218 8.56 6.84 0.10
C THR A 218 10.01 7.29 0.26
N LEU A 219 10.33 7.97 1.36
CA LEU A 219 11.71 8.32 1.69
C LEU A 219 12.49 7.03 1.99
N MET A 220 13.55 6.77 1.22
CA MET A 220 14.40 5.60 1.43
C MET A 220 15.76 5.99 2.01
N ARG A 221 16.56 4.97 2.35
CA ARG A 221 17.85 5.11 3.03
C ARG A 221 18.92 5.94 2.29
N ASP A 222 18.70 6.25 1.01
CA ASP A 222 19.56 7.14 0.23
C ASP A 222 19.20 8.62 0.40
N GLY A 223 18.14 8.93 1.16
CA GLY A 223 17.65 10.29 1.39
C GLY A 223 16.77 10.84 0.27
N TRP A 224 16.36 9.98 -0.67
CA TRP A 224 15.46 10.32 -1.77
C TRP A 224 14.08 9.72 -1.53
N TYR A 225 13.06 10.37 -2.06
CA TYR A 225 11.73 9.81 -2.22
C TYR A 225 11.70 8.96 -3.49
N HIS A 226 11.21 7.73 -3.36
CA HIS A 226 11.08 6.78 -4.45
C HIS A 226 9.60 6.52 -4.71
N MET A 227 9.22 6.48 -5.97
CA MET A 227 7.83 6.29 -6.37
C MET A 227 7.74 5.45 -7.64
N TYR A 228 6.75 4.58 -7.71
CA TYR A 228 6.51 3.74 -8.88
C TYR A 228 5.01 3.57 -9.12
N TRP A 229 4.65 3.27 -10.36
CA TRP A 229 3.27 3.13 -10.77
C TRP A 229 3.13 2.16 -11.93
N VAL A 230 1.90 1.77 -12.22
CA VAL A 230 1.52 1.16 -13.49
C VAL A 230 0.54 2.09 -14.19
N TRP A 231 0.52 2.03 -15.50
CA TRP A 231 -0.50 2.70 -16.31
C TRP A 231 -1.71 1.80 -16.48
N ARG A 232 -2.89 2.39 -16.69
CA ARG A 232 -4.13 1.67 -17.00
C ARG A 232 -5.01 2.46 -17.95
N ASP A 233 -5.32 1.87 -19.10
CA ASP A 233 -6.10 2.51 -20.16
C ASP A 233 -7.57 2.74 -19.76
N THR A 234 -8.21 1.76 -19.12
CA THR A 234 -9.66 1.80 -18.85
C THR A 234 -9.98 1.50 -17.38
N PRO A 235 -11.24 1.59 -16.92
CA PRO A 235 -11.61 1.11 -15.59
C PRO A 235 -11.30 -0.38 -15.34
N ASP A 236 -11.17 -1.20 -16.38
CA ASP A 236 -10.87 -2.62 -16.27
C ASP A 236 -9.42 -2.84 -15.82
N CYS A 237 -9.24 -3.54 -14.69
CA CYS A 237 -7.92 -3.88 -14.17
C CYS A 237 -7.06 -4.76 -15.09
N SER A 238 -7.65 -5.47 -16.07
CA SER A 238 -6.91 -6.21 -17.10
C SER A 238 -6.07 -5.29 -18.01
N THR A 239 -6.47 -4.01 -18.10
CA THR A 239 -5.78 -2.99 -18.88
C THR A 239 -4.63 -2.32 -18.15
N ASN A 240 -4.13 -2.88 -17.04
CA ASN A 240 -2.88 -2.42 -16.45
C ASN A 240 -1.68 -2.80 -17.34
N HIS A 241 -0.71 -1.90 -17.45
CA HIS A 241 0.49 -2.06 -18.28
C HIS A 241 1.66 -1.20 -17.74
N ASP A 242 2.85 -1.39 -18.31
CA ASP A 242 4.06 -0.57 -18.11
C ASP A 242 4.38 -0.21 -16.64
N LEU A 243 5.17 -1.05 -15.95
CA LEU A 243 5.71 -0.68 -14.64
C LEU A 243 6.69 0.49 -14.82
N SER A 244 6.48 1.58 -14.09
CA SER A 244 7.20 2.83 -14.22
C SER A 244 7.72 3.34 -12.86
N TYR A 245 8.76 4.16 -12.86
CA TYR A 245 9.46 4.63 -11.66
C TYR A 245 10.13 6.00 -11.84
N MET A 246 10.13 6.80 -10.77
CA MET A 246 10.96 7.99 -10.62
C MET A 246 11.34 8.22 -9.16
N LYS A 247 12.31 9.10 -8.94
CA LYS A 247 12.73 9.54 -7.60
C LYS A 247 12.91 11.05 -7.51
N SER A 248 12.85 11.57 -6.29
CA SER A 248 13.01 13.00 -6.02
C SER A 248 13.75 13.25 -4.71
N PRO A 249 14.60 14.27 -4.59
CA PRO A 249 15.22 14.63 -3.32
C PRO A 249 14.29 15.49 -2.44
N ASP A 250 13.24 16.10 -3.02
CA ASP A 250 12.46 17.19 -2.40
C ASP A 250 10.96 17.19 -2.78
N LEU A 251 10.49 16.14 -3.45
CA LEU A 251 9.13 15.97 -4.01
C LEU A 251 8.74 16.99 -5.10
N LYS A 252 9.69 17.85 -5.53
CA LYS A 252 9.47 18.90 -6.54
C LYS A 252 10.28 18.64 -7.80
N ASN A 253 11.55 18.30 -7.63
CA ASN A 253 12.48 17.97 -8.70
C ASN A 253 12.55 16.46 -8.87
N TRP A 254 12.14 15.94 -10.02
CA TRP A 254 12.03 14.50 -10.26
C TRP A 254 13.06 14.01 -11.27
N PHE A 255 13.49 12.77 -11.08
CA PHE A 255 14.56 12.14 -11.84
C PHE A 255 14.18 10.69 -12.18
N ASP A 256 14.64 10.21 -13.33
CA ASP A 256 14.53 8.80 -13.66
C ASP A 256 15.54 7.94 -12.87
N ALA A 257 15.50 6.62 -13.11
CA ALA A 257 16.37 5.66 -12.44
C ALA A 257 17.87 5.86 -12.73
N PHE A 258 18.20 6.58 -13.80
CA PHE A 258 19.56 6.81 -14.29
C PHE A 258 20.09 8.19 -13.92
N GLY A 259 19.32 8.96 -13.13
CA GLY A 259 19.70 10.28 -12.63
C GLY A 259 19.45 11.42 -13.62
N LYS A 260 18.69 11.20 -14.69
CA LYS A 260 18.30 12.27 -15.60
C LYS A 260 17.08 13.01 -15.04
N PRO A 261 17.09 14.36 -15.00
CA PRO A 261 15.93 15.13 -14.58
C PRO A 261 14.76 14.95 -15.58
N ILE A 262 13.54 14.94 -15.06
CA ILE A 262 12.31 14.84 -15.86
C ILE A 262 11.45 16.09 -15.69
N GLN A 263 10.71 16.43 -16.74
CA GLN A 263 9.74 17.52 -16.72
C GLN A 263 8.38 16.95 -16.32
N LEU A 264 7.75 17.53 -15.31
CA LEU A 264 6.40 17.17 -14.92
C LEU A 264 5.36 17.80 -15.87
N PRO A 265 4.19 17.17 -16.08
CA PRO A 265 3.77 15.90 -15.47
C PRO A 265 4.49 14.68 -16.07
N ALA A 266 4.64 13.60 -15.29
CA ALA A 266 5.14 12.33 -15.82
C ALA A 266 4.10 11.70 -16.77
N THR A 267 4.53 11.33 -17.99
CA THR A 267 3.66 10.76 -19.04
C THR A 267 4.24 9.47 -19.61
N LEU A 268 3.40 8.64 -20.24
CA LEU A 268 3.84 7.39 -20.90
C LEU A 268 4.87 7.63 -22.03
N GLY A 269 4.91 8.84 -22.60
CA GLY A 269 5.88 9.23 -23.62
C GLY A 269 7.32 9.34 -23.10
N GLN A 270 7.50 9.55 -21.79
CA GLN A 270 8.81 9.65 -21.14
C GLN A 270 9.40 8.26 -20.88
N LYS A 271 9.87 7.58 -21.94
CA LYS A 271 10.30 6.16 -21.89
C LYS A 271 11.38 5.82 -20.87
N SER A 272 12.18 6.78 -20.41
CA SER A 272 13.19 6.52 -19.36
C SER A 272 12.57 6.25 -17.98
N LEU A 273 11.28 6.55 -17.80
CA LEU A 273 10.52 6.20 -16.59
C LEU A 273 10.07 4.74 -16.56
N ILE A 274 10.09 4.01 -17.69
CA ILE A 274 9.58 2.63 -17.75
C ILE A 274 10.65 1.66 -17.21
N VAL A 275 10.26 0.87 -16.19
CA VAL A 275 11.05 -0.23 -15.61
C VAL A 275 10.89 -1.49 -16.45
N ASP A 276 9.65 -1.87 -16.76
CA ASP A 276 9.33 -3.04 -17.58
C ASP A 276 8.10 -2.72 -18.45
N PRO A 277 8.20 -2.78 -19.79
CA PRO A 277 7.11 -2.47 -20.70
C PRO A 277 6.13 -3.64 -20.83
N ILE A 278 5.46 -3.96 -19.73
CA ILE A 278 4.46 -5.04 -19.64
C ILE A 278 3.24 -4.62 -20.45
N PRO A 279 2.75 -5.43 -21.41
CA PRO A 279 1.58 -5.07 -22.20
C PRO A 279 0.29 -5.11 -21.39
N VAL A 280 -0.77 -4.50 -21.92
CA VAL A 280 -2.15 -4.78 -21.49
C VAL A 280 -2.41 -6.28 -21.48
N GLU A 281 -3.17 -6.75 -20.49
CA GLU A 281 -3.37 -8.18 -20.21
C GLU A 281 -2.06 -8.96 -19.95
N GLY A 282 -0.96 -8.26 -19.65
CA GLY A 282 0.35 -8.84 -19.35
C GLY A 282 0.48 -9.38 -17.92
N GLY A 283 -0.59 -9.32 -17.11
CA GLY A 283 -0.64 -9.96 -15.79
C GLY A 283 -0.04 -9.14 -14.65
N ILE A 284 0.18 -7.83 -14.80
CA ILE A 284 0.53 -6.91 -13.71
C ILE A 284 -0.73 -6.26 -13.12
N ILE A 285 -0.85 -6.23 -11.79
CA ILE A 285 -1.92 -5.49 -11.10
C ILE A 285 -1.33 -4.23 -10.45
N ASN A 286 -2.12 -3.17 -10.37
CA ASN A 286 -1.72 -1.94 -9.72
C ASN A 286 -1.27 -2.15 -8.26
N LEU A 287 -0.26 -1.37 -7.84
CA LEU A 287 0.29 -1.34 -6.48
C LEU A 287 0.85 -2.66 -5.94
N ALA A 288 0.97 -3.72 -6.76
CA ALA A 288 1.52 -5.00 -6.31
C ALA A 288 3.05 -5.05 -6.31
N ALA A 289 3.72 -4.27 -7.15
CA ALA A 289 5.17 -4.20 -7.15
C ALA A 289 5.70 -3.74 -5.78
N LYS A 290 6.91 -4.17 -5.42
CA LYS A 290 7.65 -3.76 -4.23
C LYS A 290 9.05 -3.32 -4.63
N LEU A 291 9.60 -2.33 -3.92
CA LEU A 291 10.90 -1.72 -4.19
C LEU A 291 11.84 -1.85 -2.97
N VAL A 292 13.11 -2.16 -3.21
CA VAL A 292 14.21 -1.97 -2.25
C VAL A 292 15.41 -1.31 -2.94
N LEU A 293 16.39 -0.87 -2.16
CA LEU A 293 17.66 -0.35 -2.68
C LEU A 293 18.78 -1.38 -2.51
N ASP A 294 19.51 -1.68 -3.59
CA ASP A 294 20.73 -2.52 -3.57
C ASP A 294 21.87 -1.85 -2.78
N GLU A 295 23.02 -2.51 -2.59
CA GLU A 295 24.19 -1.94 -1.87
C GLU A 295 24.66 -0.56 -2.38
N LYS A 296 24.43 -0.25 -3.65
CA LYS A 296 24.84 1.00 -4.31
C LYS A 296 23.71 2.04 -4.37
N ASN A 297 22.60 1.80 -3.66
CA ASN A 297 21.40 2.63 -3.68
C ASN A 297 20.65 2.63 -5.02
N ASN A 298 20.85 1.61 -5.87
CA ASN A 298 20.04 1.45 -7.08
C ASN A 298 18.69 0.82 -6.72
N PRO A 299 17.60 1.29 -7.37
CA PRO A 299 16.28 0.70 -7.19
C PRO A 299 16.21 -0.72 -7.76
N ILE A 300 15.69 -1.64 -6.97
CA ILE A 300 15.39 -3.02 -7.33
C ILE A 300 13.90 -3.28 -7.10
N PHE A 301 13.25 -3.87 -8.08
CA PHE A 301 11.83 -4.21 -8.02
C PHE A 301 11.60 -5.71 -7.92
N VAL A 302 10.51 -6.08 -7.27
CA VAL A 302 9.83 -7.35 -7.50
C VAL A 302 8.35 -7.10 -7.78
N TYR A 303 7.80 -7.83 -8.74
CA TYR A 303 6.44 -7.66 -9.26
C TYR A 303 5.99 -8.99 -9.90
N HIS A 304 4.75 -9.05 -10.38
CA HIS A 304 4.27 -10.21 -11.13
C HIS A 304 3.79 -9.81 -12.52
N LYS A 305 3.96 -10.74 -13.47
CA LYS A 305 3.44 -10.68 -14.83
C LYS A 305 3.29 -12.10 -15.40
N PHE A 306 2.70 -12.23 -16.57
CA PHE A 306 2.62 -13.50 -17.27
C PHE A 306 3.98 -13.88 -17.89
N ASP A 307 4.33 -15.15 -17.78
CA ASP A 307 5.42 -15.75 -18.54
C ASP A 307 5.00 -16.09 -19.98
N LYS A 308 5.92 -16.68 -20.75
CA LYS A 308 5.67 -17.08 -22.15
C LYS A 308 4.55 -18.10 -22.32
N ASN A 309 4.18 -18.84 -21.27
CA ASN A 309 3.10 -19.82 -21.28
C ASN A 309 1.78 -19.21 -20.76
N GLY A 310 1.78 -17.94 -20.36
CA GLY A 310 0.63 -17.25 -19.79
C GLY A 310 0.42 -17.50 -18.28
N ASN A 311 1.36 -18.17 -17.60
CA ASN A 311 1.27 -18.37 -16.15
C ASN A 311 1.78 -17.14 -15.40
N THR A 312 1.17 -16.83 -14.25
CA THR A 312 1.62 -15.71 -13.42
C THR A 312 2.90 -16.10 -12.70
N GLN A 313 3.96 -15.30 -12.88
CA GLN A 313 5.23 -15.48 -12.19
C GLN A 313 5.63 -14.19 -11.49
N LEU A 314 6.45 -14.33 -10.44
CA LEU A 314 7.19 -13.21 -9.89
C LEU A 314 8.44 -12.95 -10.74
N TYR A 315 8.74 -11.67 -10.94
CA TYR A 315 9.95 -11.18 -11.60
C TYR A 315 10.68 -10.21 -10.67
N SER A 316 12.00 -10.19 -10.77
CA SER A 316 12.85 -9.12 -10.22
C SER A 316 13.33 -8.21 -11.34
N ALA A 317 13.35 -6.89 -11.17
CA ALA A 317 14.00 -5.95 -12.08
C ALA A 317 15.12 -5.16 -11.38
N HIS A 318 16.27 -5.04 -12.03
CA HIS A 318 17.45 -4.32 -11.54
C HIS A 318 18.17 -3.61 -12.69
N ILE A 319 19.01 -2.63 -12.37
CA ILE A 319 19.78 -1.88 -13.35
C ILE A 319 21.11 -2.58 -13.64
N GLN A 320 21.41 -2.78 -14.93
CA GLN A 320 22.72 -3.19 -15.43
C GLN A 320 23.05 -2.35 -16.67
N ASP A 321 24.25 -1.77 -16.75
CA ASP A 321 24.72 -1.00 -17.92
C ASP A 321 23.72 0.08 -18.42
N LYS A 322 23.14 0.85 -17.47
CA LYS A 322 22.12 1.89 -17.71
C LYS A 322 20.84 1.36 -18.39
N SER A 323 20.51 0.09 -18.18
CA SER A 323 19.28 -0.54 -18.67
C SER A 323 18.64 -1.39 -17.59
N TRP A 324 17.33 -1.59 -17.67
CA TRP A 324 16.60 -2.50 -16.79
C TRP A 324 16.74 -3.95 -17.28
N ILE A 325 17.10 -4.84 -16.36
CA ILE A 325 17.14 -6.29 -16.55
C ILE A 325 16.10 -6.92 -15.64
N TYR A 326 15.16 -7.64 -16.23
CA TYR A 326 14.12 -8.39 -15.50
C TYR A 326 14.34 -9.90 -15.62
N LYS A 327 14.25 -10.59 -14.47
CA LYS A 327 14.43 -12.05 -14.36
C LYS A 327 13.23 -12.69 -13.68
N GLN A 328 12.75 -13.79 -14.22
CA GLN A 328 11.72 -14.62 -13.58
C GLN A 328 12.33 -15.30 -12.35
N ILE A 329 11.65 -15.23 -11.20
CA ILE A 329 12.14 -15.79 -9.93
C ILE A 329 11.25 -16.93 -9.39
N THR A 330 10.15 -17.26 -10.07
CA THR A 330 9.28 -18.41 -9.76
C THR A 330 9.06 -19.28 -10.98
N ASN A 331 8.50 -20.48 -10.80
CA ASN A 331 8.07 -21.35 -11.89
C ASN A 331 6.76 -22.05 -11.52
N TRP A 332 5.72 -21.24 -11.29
CA TRP A 332 4.40 -21.70 -10.90
C TRP A 332 3.58 -22.20 -12.08
N ASP A 333 2.78 -23.23 -11.87
CA ASP A 333 1.80 -23.73 -12.83
C ASP A 333 0.40 -23.20 -12.47
N TYR A 334 0.27 -21.88 -12.60
CA TYR A 334 -0.96 -21.16 -12.26
C TYR A 334 -1.05 -19.83 -13.02
N ARG A 335 -2.25 -19.53 -13.52
CA ARG A 335 -2.58 -18.23 -14.10
C ARG A 335 -3.64 -17.55 -13.25
N TRP A 336 -3.25 -16.47 -12.60
CA TRP A 336 -4.20 -15.51 -12.05
C TRP A 336 -4.53 -14.48 -13.13
N PHE A 337 -5.61 -14.72 -13.87
CA PHE A 337 -6.18 -13.72 -14.77
C PHE A 337 -7.23 -12.91 -14.02
N PHE A 338 -7.19 -11.59 -14.15
CA PHE A 338 -8.13 -10.67 -13.51
C PHE A 338 -8.69 -9.70 -14.54
N SER A 339 -9.97 -9.37 -14.38
CA SER A 339 -10.66 -8.37 -15.18
C SER A 339 -11.86 -7.79 -14.43
N GLY A 340 -12.35 -6.66 -14.93
CA GLY A 340 -13.48 -5.91 -14.43
C GLY A 340 -13.09 -4.70 -13.58
N ASN A 341 -14.13 -4.01 -13.14
CA ASN A 341 -14.05 -2.75 -12.42
C ASN A 341 -14.20 -2.97 -10.90
N GLY A 342 -13.82 -1.93 -10.14
CA GLY A 342 -13.96 -1.90 -8.70
C GLY A 342 -12.95 -2.79 -7.98
N SER A 343 -13.23 -3.08 -6.72
CA SER A 343 -12.35 -3.90 -5.89
C SER A 343 -12.32 -5.37 -6.33
N ILE A 344 -11.13 -5.91 -6.64
CA ILE A 344 -10.90 -7.31 -7.08
C ILE A 344 -10.30 -8.15 -5.94
N ASN A 345 -10.63 -9.44 -5.87
CA ASN A 345 -9.99 -10.38 -4.95
C ASN A 345 -8.64 -10.85 -5.52
N SER A 346 -7.61 -10.89 -4.69
CA SER A 346 -6.29 -11.37 -5.08
C SER A 346 -6.17 -12.88 -4.92
N GLU A 347 -5.51 -13.52 -5.88
CA GLU A 347 -5.12 -14.94 -5.79
C GLU A 347 -3.61 -15.10 -5.56
N ILE A 348 -2.85 -14.02 -5.82
CA ILE A 348 -1.41 -13.90 -5.55
C ILE A 348 -1.18 -12.53 -4.92
N LEU A 349 -0.41 -12.48 -3.84
CA LEU A 349 -0.06 -11.25 -3.14
C LEU A 349 1.44 -11.19 -2.91
N LEU A 350 2.08 -10.12 -3.35
CA LEU A 350 3.43 -9.75 -2.91
C LEU A 350 3.31 -9.01 -1.57
N LYS A 351 3.72 -9.68 -0.49
CA LYS A 351 3.60 -9.16 0.87
C LYS A 351 4.77 -8.28 1.27
N GLY A 352 5.97 -8.61 0.84
CA GLY A 352 7.16 -7.87 1.22
C GLY A 352 8.36 -8.15 0.32
N PHE A 353 9.23 -7.15 0.21
CA PHE A 353 10.55 -7.28 -0.40
C PHE A 353 11.56 -6.63 0.52
N ARG A 354 12.54 -7.38 1.00
CA ARG A 354 13.50 -6.88 1.98
C ARG A 354 14.91 -7.28 1.62
N LYS A 355 15.84 -6.36 1.89
CA LYS A 355 17.27 -6.62 1.84
C LYS A 355 17.68 -7.38 3.11
N ARG A 356 18.47 -8.44 2.93
CA ARG A 356 19.13 -9.21 4.00
C ARG A 356 20.61 -8.84 4.03
N GLN A 357 21.33 -9.36 5.02
CA GLN A 357 22.80 -9.23 5.09
C GLN A 357 23.47 -9.97 3.92
N GLU A 358 24.75 -9.69 3.70
CA GLU A 358 25.61 -10.37 2.70
C GLU A 358 25.07 -10.30 1.26
N GLY A 359 24.40 -9.19 0.91
CA GLY A 359 23.88 -8.98 -0.43
C GLY A 359 22.75 -9.94 -0.83
N LYS A 360 22.07 -10.56 0.13
CA LYS A 360 20.87 -11.38 -0.10
C LYS A 360 19.62 -10.53 0.00
N TYR A 361 18.53 -11.03 -0.57
CA TYR A 361 17.21 -10.41 -0.47
C TYR A 361 16.15 -11.47 -0.26
N GLU A 362 14.97 -11.06 0.20
CA GLU A 362 13.85 -11.96 0.35
C GLU A 362 12.55 -11.36 -0.15
N VAL A 363 11.72 -12.22 -0.76
CA VAL A 363 10.41 -11.85 -1.31
C VAL A 363 9.35 -12.68 -0.62
N ASP A 364 8.52 -12.05 0.19
CA ASP A 364 7.37 -12.70 0.82
C ASP A 364 6.17 -12.65 -0.11
N TYR A 365 5.48 -13.78 -0.24
CA TYR A 365 4.27 -13.87 -1.04
C TYR A 365 3.20 -14.74 -0.36
N TRP A 366 1.96 -14.53 -0.76
CA TRP A 366 0.88 -15.49 -0.57
C TRP A 366 0.32 -15.88 -1.94
N HIS A 367 -0.04 -17.14 -2.11
CA HIS A 367 -0.56 -17.70 -3.36
C HIS A 367 -1.68 -18.69 -3.05
N ILE A 368 -2.80 -18.63 -3.77
CA ILE A 368 -4.00 -19.46 -3.49
C ILE A 368 -3.71 -20.97 -3.44
N LYS A 369 -2.86 -21.48 -4.36
CA LYS A 369 -2.41 -22.87 -4.37
C LYS A 369 -1.27 -23.21 -3.40
N TYR A 370 -0.33 -22.29 -3.17
CA TYR A 370 0.94 -22.59 -2.48
C TYR A 370 1.02 -22.02 -1.06
N GLY A 371 0.00 -21.28 -0.63
CA GLY A 371 -0.05 -20.62 0.67
C GLY A 371 0.99 -19.50 0.79
N ASN A 372 1.45 -19.28 2.02
CA ASN A 372 2.48 -18.29 2.33
C ASN A 372 3.88 -18.87 2.03
N GLY A 373 4.74 -18.06 1.41
CA GLY A 373 6.14 -18.43 1.22
C GLY A 373 7.07 -17.22 1.19
N THR A 374 8.37 -17.49 1.35
CA THR A 374 9.43 -16.49 1.21
C THR A 374 10.54 -17.03 0.30
N ILE A 375 10.80 -16.33 -0.79
CA ILE A 375 11.87 -16.64 -1.75
C ILE A 375 13.15 -15.97 -1.27
N LEU A 376 14.28 -16.67 -1.34
CA LEU A 376 15.61 -16.12 -1.08
C LEU A 376 16.30 -15.79 -2.40
N LEU A 377 16.76 -14.54 -2.55
CA LEU A 377 17.50 -14.07 -3.71
C LEU A 377 18.97 -13.78 -3.38
N ASN A 378 19.86 -14.00 -4.35
CA ASN A 378 21.27 -13.58 -4.27
C ASN A 378 21.47 -12.11 -4.71
N SER A 379 22.73 -11.66 -4.75
CA SER A 379 23.10 -10.30 -5.17
C SER A 379 22.91 -10.01 -6.66
N LYS A 380 22.62 -11.03 -7.47
CA LYS A 380 22.23 -10.95 -8.89
C LYS A 380 20.71 -11.09 -9.08
N PHE A 381 19.96 -11.05 -7.97
CA PHE A 381 18.51 -11.17 -7.89
C PHE A 381 17.95 -12.48 -8.45
N GLU A 382 18.74 -13.55 -8.38
CA GLU A 382 18.32 -14.89 -8.78
C GLU A 382 17.76 -15.65 -7.58
N ASN A 383 16.72 -16.45 -7.80
CA ASN A 383 16.18 -17.34 -6.78
C ASN A 383 17.20 -18.44 -6.46
N ILE A 384 17.71 -18.40 -5.23
CA ILE A 384 18.67 -19.37 -4.70
C ILE A 384 18.06 -20.26 -3.61
N GLY A 385 16.76 -20.13 -3.33
CA GLY A 385 16.07 -20.97 -2.35
C GLY A 385 14.97 -20.24 -1.59
N LYS A 386 14.82 -20.55 -0.29
CA LYS A 386 13.70 -20.09 0.53
C LYS A 386 14.10 -19.69 1.94
N VAL A 387 13.25 -18.88 2.56
CA VAL A 387 13.26 -18.61 4.00
C VAL A 387 12.02 -19.25 4.60
N LEU A 388 12.18 -20.09 5.61
CA LEU A 388 11.06 -20.61 6.39
C LEU A 388 10.74 -19.59 7.49
N LYS A 389 9.49 -19.17 7.58
CA LYS A 389 9.02 -18.21 8.57
C LYS A 389 7.84 -18.77 9.31
N ALA A 390 7.65 -18.27 10.52
CA ALA A 390 6.43 -18.49 11.27
C ALA A 390 5.21 -18.08 10.44
N PRO A 391 4.08 -18.80 10.57
CA PRO A 391 2.83 -18.33 10.00
C PRO A 391 2.50 -16.92 10.52
N PRO A 392 2.04 -16.00 9.65
CA PRO A 392 1.52 -14.71 10.10
C PRO A 392 0.41 -14.91 11.13
N LEU A 393 0.32 -13.99 12.09
CA LEU A 393 -0.64 -14.07 13.18
C LEU A 393 -2.09 -14.22 12.67
N GLU A 394 -2.43 -13.55 11.57
CA GLU A 394 -3.76 -13.58 10.94
C GLU A 394 -4.13 -14.98 10.45
N VAL A 395 -3.15 -15.79 10.04
CA VAL A 395 -3.36 -17.18 9.58
C VAL A 395 -3.60 -18.12 10.77
N THR A 396 -3.04 -17.78 11.93
CA THR A 396 -3.24 -18.58 13.16
C THR A 396 -4.55 -18.26 13.87
N GLN A 397 -5.14 -17.09 13.61
CA GLN A 397 -6.42 -16.69 14.16
C GLN A 397 -7.59 -17.21 13.32
N LYS A 398 -8.70 -17.51 14.00
CA LYS A 398 -9.98 -17.80 13.35
C LYS A 398 -10.91 -16.59 13.53
N PRO A 399 -11.79 -16.31 12.55
CA PRO A 399 -12.88 -15.36 12.75
C PRO A 399 -13.69 -15.72 14.00
N GLU A 400 -14.03 -14.72 14.80
CA GLU A 400 -14.86 -14.83 16.00
C GLU A 400 -16.35 -14.91 15.62
N GLY A 401 -16.75 -14.24 14.53
CA GLY A 401 -18.11 -14.28 14.05
C GLY A 401 -18.48 -15.62 13.38
N VAL A 402 -19.75 -15.99 13.46
CA VAL A 402 -20.28 -17.23 12.89
C VAL A 402 -20.86 -17.08 11.49
N PHE A 403 -20.86 -15.88 10.92
CA PHE A 403 -21.41 -15.63 9.60
C PHE A 403 -20.51 -16.25 8.51
N PRO A 404 -21.05 -17.01 7.55
CA PRO A 404 -20.25 -17.64 6.50
C PRO A 404 -19.45 -16.64 5.68
N GLY A 405 -18.14 -16.90 5.52
CA GLY A 405 -17.26 -16.08 4.68
C GLY A 405 -16.70 -14.84 5.35
N LEU A 406 -16.80 -14.71 6.68
CA LEU A 406 -16.03 -13.71 7.44
C LEU A 406 -14.52 -13.97 7.29
N LEU A 407 -13.79 -12.88 7.08
CA LEU A 407 -12.36 -12.83 6.91
C LEU A 407 -11.78 -11.79 7.87
N ILE A 408 -10.65 -12.11 8.48
CA ILE A 408 -9.88 -11.18 9.31
C ILE A 408 -9.33 -10.07 8.43
N GLN A 409 -9.55 -8.84 8.86
CA GLN A 409 -8.94 -7.63 8.32
C GLN A 409 -7.97 -7.06 9.34
N THR A 410 -6.86 -6.51 8.87
CA THR A 410 -5.88 -5.83 9.72
C THR A 410 -5.45 -4.50 9.11
N SER A 411 -5.00 -3.60 9.97
CA SER A 411 -4.34 -2.35 9.56
C SER A 411 -3.13 -2.13 10.45
N GLU A 412 -1.98 -1.87 9.83
CA GLU A 412 -0.74 -1.55 10.54
C GLU A 412 -0.75 -0.10 11.02
N ASP A 413 0.08 0.18 12.02
CA ASP A 413 0.30 1.55 12.49
C ASP A 413 1.10 2.34 11.47
N MET A 414 0.49 3.40 10.91
CA MET A 414 1.15 4.27 9.93
C MET A 414 2.02 5.36 10.58
N GLY A 415 2.03 5.44 11.92
CA GLY A 415 2.81 6.40 12.68
C GLY A 415 4.17 5.89 13.17
N ASP A 416 4.79 6.65 14.07
CA ASP A 416 6.17 6.41 14.55
C ASP A 416 6.25 5.32 15.64
N SER A 417 5.46 4.26 15.53
CA SER A 417 5.31 3.26 16.60
C SER A 417 6.59 2.49 16.91
N GLU A 418 7.47 2.26 15.92
CA GLU A 418 8.68 1.45 16.08
C GLU A 418 9.75 2.10 16.97
N ASN A 419 9.91 3.42 16.88
CA ASN A 419 10.90 4.16 17.69
C ASN A 419 10.52 4.21 19.17
N GLU A 420 9.23 4.11 19.49
CA GLU A 420 8.74 4.28 20.86
C GLU A 420 8.52 2.95 21.59
N ASN A 421 8.34 1.84 20.86
CA ASN A 421 7.82 0.59 21.44
C ASN A 421 8.84 -0.56 21.56
N LYS A 422 10.15 -0.31 21.70
CA LYS A 422 11.18 -1.30 22.12
C LYS A 422 11.00 -2.71 21.53
N GLY A 423 10.79 -2.83 20.22
CA GLY A 423 10.60 -4.13 19.54
C GLY A 423 9.17 -4.71 19.61
N SER A 424 8.17 -3.86 19.84
CA SER A 424 6.75 -4.19 19.69
C SER A 424 6.08 -3.25 18.70
N ARG A 425 5.05 -3.73 18.02
CA ARG A 425 4.23 -2.97 17.06
C ARG A 425 2.75 -3.11 17.38
N TYR A 426 1.93 -2.20 16.87
CA TYR A 426 0.48 -2.28 17.00
C TYR A 426 -0.19 -2.62 15.67
N ILE A 427 -1.29 -3.36 15.74
CA ILE A 427 -2.19 -3.58 14.60
C ILE A 427 -3.64 -3.44 15.05
N LEU A 428 -4.49 -2.93 14.16
CA LEU A 428 -5.94 -3.10 14.28
C LEU A 428 -6.34 -4.46 13.73
N LYS A 429 -7.38 -5.08 14.32
CA LYS A 429 -8.02 -6.31 13.83
C LYS A 429 -9.53 -6.18 13.89
N TRP A 430 -10.20 -6.51 12.80
CA TRP A 430 -11.66 -6.67 12.73
C TRP A 430 -12.02 -7.74 11.70
N GLU A 431 -13.31 -7.98 11.47
CA GLU A 431 -13.78 -9.00 10.52
C GLU A 431 -14.81 -8.43 9.55
N THR A 432 -14.69 -8.81 8.29
CA THR A 432 -15.69 -8.50 7.25
C THR A 432 -15.86 -9.67 6.31
N ILE A 433 -16.96 -9.73 5.58
CA ILE A 433 -17.03 -10.60 4.40
C ILE A 433 -16.16 -10.06 3.25
N LYS A 434 -16.04 -10.83 2.17
CA LYS A 434 -15.24 -10.49 0.98
C LYS A 434 -15.77 -9.26 0.22
N ARG A 435 -14.90 -8.68 -0.63
CA ARG A 435 -15.24 -7.62 -1.57
C ARG A 435 -16.29 -8.10 -2.58
N ASN A 436 -17.18 -7.19 -2.98
CA ASN A 436 -18.21 -7.43 -3.99
C ASN A 436 -18.25 -6.30 -5.03
N ARG A 437 -17.09 -5.94 -5.60
CA ARG A 437 -16.97 -4.89 -6.64
C ARG A 437 -17.68 -3.59 -6.27
N ASP A 438 -17.52 -3.18 -5.00
CA ASP A 438 -18.10 -1.95 -4.44
C ASP A 438 -19.64 -1.91 -4.51
N ARG A 439 -20.27 -3.08 -4.43
CA ARG A 439 -21.73 -3.26 -4.42
C ARG A 439 -22.19 -4.00 -3.17
N ALA A 440 -23.42 -3.70 -2.77
CA ALA A 440 -24.12 -4.46 -1.74
C ALA A 440 -24.22 -5.94 -2.11
N ILE A 441 -24.10 -6.79 -1.10
CA ILE A 441 -24.50 -8.20 -1.21
C ILE A 441 -25.99 -8.36 -0.87
N GLU A 442 -26.63 -9.40 -1.37
CA GLU A 442 -27.98 -9.76 -0.97
C GLU A 442 -28.03 -10.14 0.52
N LYS A 443 -29.17 -9.88 1.16
CA LYS A 443 -29.40 -10.23 2.56
C LYS A 443 -29.48 -11.76 2.72
N PRO A 444 -29.12 -12.33 3.89
CA PRO A 444 -28.75 -11.64 5.13
C PRO A 444 -27.33 -11.07 5.11
N TRP A 445 -27.13 -9.96 5.84
CA TRP A 445 -25.80 -9.38 6.07
C TRP A 445 -25.23 -9.91 7.39
N PRO A 446 -23.89 -9.96 7.55
CA PRO A 446 -23.28 -10.24 8.85
C PRO A 446 -23.72 -9.19 9.88
N GLY A 447 -23.84 -9.60 11.14
CA GLY A 447 -23.87 -8.66 12.26
C GLY A 447 -22.55 -7.89 12.39
N PRO A 448 -22.50 -6.83 13.23
CA PRO A 448 -21.26 -6.10 13.49
C PRO A 448 -20.15 -7.02 14.00
N SER A 449 -18.91 -6.74 13.60
CA SER A 449 -17.73 -7.43 14.12
C SER A 449 -17.04 -6.59 15.20
N GLN A 450 -16.20 -7.22 16.01
CA GLN A 450 -15.46 -6.52 17.05
C GLN A 450 -14.16 -5.94 16.48
N LEU A 451 -13.89 -4.66 16.78
CA LEU A 451 -12.61 -4.00 16.53
C LEU A 451 -11.71 -4.15 17.75
N TYR A 452 -10.49 -4.61 17.51
CA TYR A 452 -9.43 -4.73 18.49
C TYR A 452 -8.19 -3.95 18.07
N LEU A 453 -7.42 -3.52 19.05
CA LEU A 453 -6.01 -3.20 18.91
C LEU A 453 -5.18 -4.31 19.56
N TYR A 454 -4.27 -4.90 18.80
CA TYR A 454 -3.27 -5.83 19.33
C TYR A 454 -1.91 -5.16 19.42
N LYS A 455 -1.21 -5.38 20.54
CA LYS A 455 0.23 -5.12 20.66
C LYS A 455 0.98 -6.42 20.43
N LEU A 456 1.83 -6.44 19.42
CA LEU A 456 2.61 -7.60 19.02
C LEU A 456 4.06 -7.43 19.44
N LYS A 457 4.67 -8.50 19.93
CA LYS A 457 6.09 -8.55 20.25
C LYS A 457 6.75 -9.73 19.55
N SER A 458 7.83 -9.44 18.83
CA SER A 458 8.72 -10.45 18.27
C SER A 458 9.60 -11.03 19.38
N ASN A 459 9.80 -12.35 19.36
CA ASN A 459 10.68 -13.05 20.30
C ASN A 459 12.16 -13.04 19.92
#